data_AF-A0A7W0ZY63-F1
#
_entry.id   AF-A0A7W0ZY63-F1
#
_cell.length_a   1.000
_cell.length_b   1.000
_cell.length_c   1.000
_cell.angle_alpha   90.00
_cell.angle_beta   90.00
_cell.angle_gamma   90.00
#
_symmetry.space_group_name_H-M   'P 1'
#
loop_
_entity.id
_entity.type
_entity.pdbx_description
1 polymer ?
#
loop_
_entity_poly.entity_id
_entity_poly.type
_entity_poly.pdbx_seq_one_letter_code
_entity_poly.pdbx_strand_id
1 'polypeptide(L)'
;MRRFPLVACAVLLVASCGKSRQKRAGDAAPVEIVQQPVGGDAGAGSAASTDEIEPNDGDDVATPYALGATARGRIEPETDADFYKLVLNDSGALTVELTAVEGMDLTLEVLDAGGSLLAKSDRGAIKVKEGVPNLGVNPGRYTLVVRAKKPPTAKPTPTKKGAKKPPIDAGVAGPTNTPVYELTARIGAVAANSEREPDDDRGTANDLIVGDTASGFVGWVGDVDVYKLSVEAVSAKNNVDLEVSGVEGVALTVEIADALGKVLMTRKTGKGAPLIVRGLVPFVPSGSPPFHYILVKGTSSNHETAYQLRVLEKVTGPDAEAEPNDTAERAMPVPPDRTVVHGSWTPGDVDFYALPVEQAARSVEITIQPGGDTDVTAEVIVDGKVIAKGERQGKGAEERLTAAVPAGATALLKITATANSAEGTYDISMQDGPAGP
;
A
#
# COMPACT_ATOMS: atom_id res chain seq x y z
N MET A 1 -32.38 6.81 62.73
CA MET A 1 -33.38 7.36 61.78
C MET A 1 -32.79 8.61 61.12
N ARG A 2 -32.49 8.53 59.81
CA ARG A 2 -32.64 9.57 58.78
C ARG A 2 -31.90 9.09 57.54
N ARG A 3 -32.68 8.66 56.55
CA ARG A 3 -32.23 8.31 55.19
C ARG A 3 -32.02 9.63 54.44
N PHE A 4 -30.85 9.81 53.83
CA PHE A 4 -30.63 10.85 52.82
C PHE A 4 -30.82 10.22 51.43
N PRO A 5 -31.53 10.88 50.49
CA PRO A 5 -31.71 10.35 49.14
C PRO A 5 -30.48 10.67 48.29
N LEU A 6 -30.00 9.67 47.54
CA LEU A 6 -29.11 9.88 46.40
C LEU A 6 -29.90 10.58 45.29
N VAL A 7 -29.51 11.80 44.93
CA VAL A 7 -29.96 12.46 43.70
C VAL A 7 -28.96 12.11 42.62
N ALA A 8 -29.39 11.30 41.65
CA ALA A 8 -28.63 11.03 40.44
C ALA A 8 -28.88 12.18 39.43
N CYS A 9 -27.88 13.05 39.25
CA CYS A 9 -27.85 13.99 38.14
C CYS A 9 -27.41 13.26 36.86
N ALA A 10 -28.36 12.99 35.97
CA ALA A 10 -28.05 12.59 34.61
C ALA A 10 -27.64 13.83 33.80
N VAL A 11 -26.37 13.90 33.42
CA VAL A 11 -25.88 14.89 32.45
C VAL A 11 -26.11 14.31 31.05
N LEU A 12 -27.06 14.87 30.31
CA LEU A 12 -27.20 14.63 28.87
C LEU A 12 -26.07 15.37 28.13
N LEU A 13 -25.08 14.63 27.65
CA LEU A 13 -24.13 15.09 26.64
C LEU A 13 -24.72 14.83 25.26
N VAL A 14 -25.14 15.90 24.57
CA VAL A 14 -25.55 15.84 23.16
C VAL A 14 -24.27 15.86 22.31
N ALA A 15 -23.80 14.68 21.93
CA ALA A 15 -22.72 14.55 20.93
C ALA A 15 -23.32 14.65 19.53
N SER A 16 -22.98 15.71 18.81
CA SER A 16 -23.26 15.89 17.38
C SER A 16 -22.40 14.90 16.57
N CYS A 17 -22.93 13.72 16.27
CA CYS A 17 -22.33 12.78 15.32
C CYS A 17 -22.38 13.35 13.89
N GLY A 18 -21.21 13.73 13.37
CA GLY A 18 -20.99 13.82 11.92
C GLY A 18 -21.12 12.42 11.32
N LYS A 19 -22.14 12.23 10.48
CA LYS A 19 -22.43 10.95 9.82
C LYS A 19 -21.32 10.63 8.81
N SER A 20 -20.39 9.73 9.17
CA SER A 20 -19.68 8.95 8.16
C SER A 20 -20.69 7.97 7.56
N ARG A 21 -20.83 7.97 6.23
CA ARG A 21 -21.66 6.99 5.51
C ARG A 21 -20.97 5.63 5.61
N GLN A 22 -21.41 4.81 6.56
CA GLN A 22 -21.24 3.36 6.46
C GLN A 22 -22.02 2.89 5.24
N LYS A 23 -21.33 2.48 4.17
CA LYS A 23 -21.94 1.59 3.18
C LYS A 23 -22.05 0.23 3.87
N ARG A 24 -23.28 -0.18 4.17
CA ARG A 24 -23.58 -1.58 4.44
C ARG A 24 -23.28 -2.35 3.16
N ALA A 25 -22.45 -3.39 3.24
CA ALA A 25 -22.46 -4.45 2.24
C ALA A 25 -23.90 -4.97 2.19
N GLY A 26 -24.59 -4.67 1.11
CA GLY A 26 -25.91 -5.21 0.84
C GLY A 26 -25.73 -6.66 0.44
N ASP A 27 -26.51 -7.54 1.07
CA ASP A 27 -26.67 -8.92 0.66
C ASP A 27 -26.79 -8.99 -0.88
N ALA A 28 -25.96 -9.84 -1.48
CA ALA A 28 -25.91 -10.04 -2.92
C ALA A 28 -27.33 -10.22 -3.48
N ALA A 29 -27.69 -9.39 -4.46
CA ALA A 29 -28.95 -9.49 -5.17
C ALA A 29 -29.10 -10.87 -5.84
N PRO A 30 -30.33 -11.39 -6.01
CA PRO A 30 -30.56 -12.74 -6.51
C PRO A 30 -30.00 -12.92 -7.93
N VAL A 31 -29.20 -13.97 -8.09
CA VAL A 31 -28.58 -14.42 -9.35
C VAL A 31 -29.65 -14.95 -10.30
N GLU A 32 -29.74 -14.37 -11.50
CA GLU A 32 -30.56 -14.92 -12.58
C GLU A 32 -29.79 -16.05 -13.28
N ILE A 33 -30.13 -17.30 -12.94
CA ILE A 33 -29.58 -18.49 -13.60
C ILE A 33 -30.30 -18.68 -14.93
N VAL A 34 -29.71 -18.21 -16.03
CA VAL A 34 -30.12 -18.62 -17.37
C VAL A 34 -29.34 -19.89 -17.73
N GLN A 35 -30.04 -21.02 -17.80
CA GLN A 35 -29.46 -22.28 -18.28
C GLN A 35 -29.13 -22.17 -19.77
N GLN A 36 -27.86 -22.41 -20.13
CA GLN A 36 -27.44 -22.83 -21.46
C GLN A 36 -26.84 -24.25 -21.41
N PRO A 37 -26.88 -25.02 -22.52
CA PRO A 37 -26.66 -26.45 -22.47
C PRO A 37 -25.20 -26.81 -22.19
N VAL A 38 -25.03 -27.90 -21.44
CA VAL A 38 -23.75 -28.47 -21.01
C VAL A 38 -22.87 -28.82 -22.22
N GLY A 39 -21.71 -28.19 -22.33
CA GLY A 39 -20.59 -28.59 -23.19
C GLY A 39 -19.38 -28.92 -22.31
N GLY A 40 -18.88 -30.15 -22.42
CA GLY A 40 -18.01 -30.80 -21.44
C GLY A 40 -16.51 -30.57 -21.56
N ASP A 41 -15.87 -30.89 -20.44
CA ASP A 41 -14.50 -31.38 -20.15
C ASP A 41 -13.27 -30.67 -20.74
N ALA A 42 -12.30 -30.51 -19.84
CA ALA A 42 -11.03 -29.84 -20.01
C ALA A 42 -10.15 -30.50 -21.07
N GLY A 43 -9.69 -29.70 -22.02
CA GLY A 43 -8.63 -30.05 -22.96
C GLY A 43 -7.83 -28.82 -23.31
N ALA A 44 -6.51 -28.89 -23.11
CA ALA A 44 -5.56 -27.93 -23.65
C ALA A 44 -5.72 -27.89 -25.19
N GLY A 45 -6.51 -26.95 -25.68
CA GLY A 45 -6.82 -26.74 -27.09
C GLY A 45 -6.53 -25.29 -27.44
N SER A 46 -6.05 -25.05 -28.66
CA SER A 46 -5.81 -23.72 -29.26
C SER A 46 -6.83 -22.70 -28.76
N ALA A 47 -6.37 -21.63 -28.10
CA ALA A 47 -7.25 -20.58 -27.60
C ALA A 47 -8.14 -20.10 -28.76
N ALA A 48 -9.45 -20.25 -28.61
CA ALA A 48 -10.40 -19.73 -29.59
C ALA A 48 -10.23 -18.21 -29.64
N SER A 49 -10.09 -17.66 -30.84
CA SER A 49 -10.10 -16.20 -31.04
C SER A 49 -11.52 -15.75 -31.40
N THR A 50 -11.98 -14.67 -30.80
CA THR A 50 -13.29 -14.07 -31.12
C THR A 50 -13.10 -12.60 -31.47
N ASP A 51 -13.64 -12.16 -32.60
CA ASP A 51 -13.68 -10.73 -32.92
C ASP A 51 -14.87 -10.07 -32.19
N GLU A 52 -14.74 -8.79 -31.85
CA GLU A 52 -15.84 -7.99 -31.31
C GLU A 52 -17.06 -7.97 -32.25
N ILE A 53 -18.25 -7.75 -31.68
CA ILE A 53 -19.50 -7.67 -32.45
C ILE A 53 -20.17 -6.32 -32.19
N GLU A 54 -20.17 -5.48 -33.20
CA GLU A 54 -20.75 -4.13 -33.13
C GLU A 54 -22.24 -4.09 -33.51
N PRO A 55 -23.05 -3.22 -32.86
CA PRO A 55 -22.70 -2.28 -31.79
C PRO A 55 -22.54 -2.96 -30.43
N ASN A 56 -21.53 -2.61 -29.64
CA ASN A 56 -21.31 -3.14 -28.28
C ASN A 56 -21.09 -2.06 -27.19
N ASP A 57 -21.45 -0.80 -27.46
CA ASP A 57 -21.30 0.39 -26.60
C ASP A 57 -22.04 0.37 -25.23
N GLY A 58 -22.65 -0.75 -24.83
CA GLY A 58 -23.46 -0.86 -23.61
C GLY A 58 -23.71 -2.29 -23.12
N ASP A 59 -24.10 -2.43 -21.85
CA ASP A 59 -24.29 -3.75 -21.18
C ASP A 59 -25.36 -4.63 -21.85
N ASP A 60 -26.39 -4.02 -22.45
CA ASP A 60 -27.49 -4.72 -23.12
C ASP A 60 -27.13 -5.28 -24.50
N VAL A 61 -26.10 -4.71 -25.12
CA VAL A 61 -25.58 -5.10 -26.45
C VAL A 61 -24.16 -5.66 -26.38
N ALA A 62 -23.64 -5.93 -25.17
CA ALA A 62 -22.28 -6.40 -24.95
C ALA A 62 -21.96 -7.67 -25.76
N THR A 63 -20.76 -7.70 -26.36
CA THR A 63 -20.25 -8.86 -27.09
C THR A 63 -20.11 -10.06 -26.14
N PRO A 64 -20.71 -11.23 -26.41
CA PRO A 64 -20.50 -12.42 -25.60
C PRO A 64 -19.04 -12.86 -25.61
N TYR A 65 -18.44 -12.99 -24.44
CA TYR A 65 -17.04 -13.36 -24.26
C TYR A 65 -16.94 -14.75 -23.63
N ALA A 66 -16.25 -15.66 -24.32
CA ALA A 66 -15.97 -17.01 -23.81
C ALA A 66 -14.70 -16.99 -22.95
N LEU A 67 -14.79 -17.46 -21.70
CA LEU A 67 -13.65 -17.56 -20.80
C LEU A 67 -12.48 -18.33 -21.45
N GLY A 68 -11.26 -17.76 -21.38
CA GLY A 68 -10.06 -18.33 -21.99
C GLY A 68 -9.88 -18.05 -23.49
N ALA A 69 -10.84 -17.37 -24.14
CA ALA A 69 -10.68 -16.92 -25.52
C ALA A 69 -9.78 -15.68 -25.61
N THR A 70 -9.19 -15.43 -26.77
CA THR A 70 -8.59 -14.13 -27.08
C THR A 70 -9.60 -13.31 -27.88
N ALA A 71 -10.16 -12.27 -27.25
CA ALA A 71 -11.00 -11.32 -27.97
C ALA A 71 -10.12 -10.28 -28.68
N ARG A 72 -10.49 -9.91 -29.91
CA ARG A 72 -9.83 -8.86 -30.67
C ARG A 72 -10.82 -7.75 -30.95
N GLY A 73 -10.44 -6.52 -30.63
CA GLY A 73 -11.30 -5.38 -30.82
C GLY A 73 -10.59 -4.08 -31.20
N ARG A 74 -11.37 -3.04 -31.47
CA ARG A 74 -10.94 -1.77 -32.05
C ARG A 74 -11.80 -0.63 -31.51
N ILE A 75 -11.17 0.31 -30.81
CA ILE A 75 -11.86 1.54 -30.39
C ILE A 75 -12.00 2.49 -31.58
N GLU A 76 -13.20 2.59 -32.18
CA GLU A 76 -13.48 3.51 -33.28
C GLU A 76 -14.95 3.99 -33.33
N PRO A 77 -15.22 5.30 -33.16
CA PRO A 77 -14.28 6.42 -32.96
C PRO A 77 -13.70 6.47 -31.53
N GLU A 78 -12.83 7.42 -31.18
CA GLU A 78 -12.24 7.53 -29.82
C GLU A 78 -13.25 7.60 -28.64
N THR A 79 -14.54 7.79 -28.91
CA THR A 79 -15.61 7.77 -27.90
C THR A 79 -16.26 6.41 -27.69
N ASP A 80 -15.92 5.44 -28.53
CA ASP A 80 -16.34 4.05 -28.49
C ASP A 80 -15.94 3.37 -27.18
N ALA A 81 -16.74 2.38 -26.79
CA ALA A 81 -16.57 1.61 -25.59
C ALA A 81 -17.01 0.17 -25.81
N ASP A 82 -16.05 -0.73 -25.87
CA ASP A 82 -16.36 -2.13 -26.06
C ASP A 82 -16.79 -2.79 -24.76
N PHE A 83 -18.04 -3.27 -24.70
CA PHE A 83 -18.53 -4.10 -23.60
C PHE A 83 -18.45 -5.59 -23.98
N TYR A 84 -17.82 -6.39 -23.12
CA TYR A 84 -17.73 -7.84 -23.23
C TYR A 84 -18.44 -8.51 -22.06
N LYS A 85 -19.38 -9.40 -22.34
CA LYS A 85 -20.12 -10.14 -21.32
C LYS A 85 -19.45 -11.48 -21.03
N LEU A 86 -18.95 -11.63 -19.81
CA LEU A 86 -18.34 -12.86 -19.29
C LEU A 86 -19.31 -13.55 -18.32
N VAL A 87 -19.60 -14.83 -18.55
CA VAL A 87 -20.39 -15.65 -17.62
C VAL A 87 -19.48 -16.70 -17.01
N LEU A 88 -19.38 -16.69 -15.68
CA LEU A 88 -18.56 -17.62 -14.90
C LEU A 88 -19.45 -18.66 -14.22
N ASN A 89 -19.01 -19.92 -14.25
CA ASN A 89 -19.72 -21.02 -13.59
C ASN A 89 -19.07 -21.42 -12.25
N ASP A 90 -17.83 -21.01 -12.02
CA ASP A 90 -17.03 -21.36 -10.86
C ASP A 90 -16.49 -20.10 -10.18
N SER A 91 -16.29 -20.17 -8.86
CA SER A 91 -15.54 -19.14 -8.13
C SER A 91 -14.04 -19.29 -8.40
N GLY A 92 -13.30 -18.19 -8.31
CA GLY A 92 -11.84 -18.22 -8.45
C GLY A 92 -11.22 -16.84 -8.54
N ALA A 93 -9.96 -16.81 -8.92
CA ALA A 93 -9.22 -15.59 -9.22
C ALA A 93 -9.29 -15.29 -10.71
N LEU A 94 -10.03 -14.24 -11.07
CA LEU A 94 -10.10 -13.72 -12.42
C LEU A 94 -8.85 -12.88 -12.71
N THR A 95 -8.13 -13.23 -13.76
CA THR A 95 -7.10 -12.37 -14.36
C THR A 95 -7.59 -11.89 -15.71
N VAL A 96 -7.59 -10.57 -15.93
CA VAL A 96 -7.93 -9.95 -17.20
C VAL A 96 -6.72 -9.17 -17.70
N GLU A 97 -6.30 -9.40 -18.94
CA GLU A 97 -5.16 -8.74 -19.57
C GLU A 97 -5.61 -8.10 -20.88
N LEU A 98 -5.22 -6.84 -21.09
CA LEU A 98 -5.48 -6.04 -22.28
C LEU A 98 -4.16 -5.56 -22.87
N THR A 99 -3.90 -5.88 -24.14
CA THR A 99 -2.67 -5.45 -24.81
C THR A 99 -2.66 -3.95 -25.06
N ALA A 100 -1.47 -3.38 -25.08
CA ALA A 100 -1.29 -1.99 -25.46
C ALA A 100 -1.38 -1.83 -26.99
N VAL A 101 -1.98 -0.73 -27.44
CA VAL A 101 -2.11 -0.39 -28.86
C VAL A 101 -1.36 0.88 -29.22
N GLU A 102 -1.04 1.05 -30.51
CA GLU A 102 -0.35 2.24 -30.98
C GLU A 102 -1.25 3.47 -30.97
N GLY A 103 -0.80 4.56 -30.36
CA GLY A 103 -1.49 5.85 -30.43
C GLY A 103 -2.66 6.03 -29.46
N MET A 104 -3.05 5.01 -28.68
CA MET A 104 -4.11 5.12 -27.68
C MET A 104 -3.63 4.72 -26.28
N ASP A 105 -4.16 5.42 -25.29
CA ASP A 105 -4.11 5.07 -23.87
C ASP A 105 -5.45 4.39 -23.58
N LEU A 106 -5.44 3.10 -23.26
CA LEU A 106 -6.65 2.31 -23.02
C LEU A 106 -6.91 2.20 -21.52
N THR A 107 -8.17 2.03 -21.14
CA THR A 107 -8.56 1.65 -19.78
C THR A 107 -9.34 0.35 -19.81
N LEU A 108 -9.16 -0.47 -18.78
CA LEU A 108 -9.90 -1.71 -18.58
C LEU A 108 -10.69 -1.63 -17.28
N GLU A 109 -11.98 -1.93 -17.35
CA GLU A 109 -12.87 -1.99 -16.18
C GLU A 109 -13.51 -3.38 -16.08
N VAL A 110 -13.67 -3.88 -14.86
CA VAL A 110 -14.45 -5.08 -14.55
C VAL A 110 -15.64 -4.67 -13.70
N LEU A 111 -16.84 -4.95 -14.20
CA LEU A 111 -18.10 -4.64 -13.53
C LEU A 111 -18.80 -5.92 -13.06
N ASP A 112 -19.50 -5.83 -11.94
CA ASP A 112 -20.42 -6.88 -11.50
C ASP A 112 -21.69 -6.94 -12.37
N ALA A 113 -22.56 -7.92 -12.11
CA ALA A 113 -23.81 -8.09 -12.84
C ALA A 113 -24.75 -6.87 -12.76
N GLY A 114 -24.65 -6.05 -11.71
CA GLY A 114 -25.43 -4.83 -11.52
C GLY A 114 -24.81 -3.58 -12.14
N GLY A 115 -23.63 -3.71 -12.77
CA GLY A 115 -22.88 -2.59 -13.35
C GLY A 115 -22.03 -1.82 -12.33
N SER A 116 -21.85 -2.34 -11.12
CA SER A 116 -20.93 -1.72 -10.14
C SER A 116 -19.49 -2.04 -10.53
N LEU A 117 -18.63 -1.02 -10.49
CA LEU A 117 -17.20 -1.18 -10.72
C LEU A 117 -16.55 -2.00 -9.61
N LEU A 118 -15.88 -3.10 -9.99
CA LEU A 118 -15.08 -3.94 -9.10
C LEU A 118 -13.60 -3.57 -9.18
N ALA A 119 -13.05 -3.40 -10.38
CA ALA A 119 -11.66 -3.03 -10.60
C ALA A 119 -11.51 -2.15 -11.85
N LYS A 120 -10.54 -1.24 -11.83
CA LYS A 120 -10.19 -0.38 -12.97
C LYS A 120 -8.68 -0.26 -13.16
N SER A 121 -8.18 -0.81 -14.26
CA SER A 121 -6.81 -0.58 -14.71
C SER A 121 -6.75 0.66 -15.60
N ASP A 122 -5.88 1.58 -15.19
CA ASP A 122 -5.47 2.80 -15.91
C ASP A 122 -3.99 3.05 -15.56
N ARG A 123 -3.11 2.14 -16.01
CA ARG A 123 -1.69 2.11 -15.61
C ARG A 123 -0.87 3.26 -16.15
N GLY A 124 -1.32 3.90 -17.24
CA GLY A 124 -0.72 5.14 -17.70
C GLY A 124 -0.69 5.28 -19.21
N ALA A 125 0.34 5.97 -19.70
CA ALA A 125 0.38 6.48 -21.07
C ALA A 125 0.33 5.38 -22.15
N ILE A 126 0.10 5.83 -23.39
CA ILE A 126 0.13 5.03 -24.63
C ILE A 126 1.28 3.98 -24.62
N LYS A 127 0.99 2.76 -25.09
CA LYS A 127 1.88 1.58 -25.10
C LYS A 127 2.08 0.85 -23.76
N VAL A 128 1.32 1.18 -22.72
CA VAL A 128 1.26 0.39 -21.48
C VAL A 128 0.10 -0.60 -21.58
N LYS A 129 0.32 -1.84 -21.12
CA LYS A 129 -0.74 -2.85 -21.02
C LYS A 129 -1.62 -2.56 -19.81
N GLU A 130 -2.89 -2.86 -19.94
CA GLU A 130 -3.83 -2.82 -18.82
C GLU A 130 -4.13 -4.23 -18.32
N GLY A 131 -4.46 -4.36 -17.05
CA GLY A 131 -4.79 -5.67 -16.50
C GLY A 131 -5.28 -5.61 -15.06
N VAL A 132 -6.06 -6.61 -14.72
CA VAL A 132 -6.63 -6.83 -13.38
C VAL A 132 -6.20 -8.23 -12.96
N PRO A 133 -5.21 -8.38 -12.07
CA PRO A 133 -4.78 -9.68 -11.57
C PRO A 133 -5.67 -10.11 -10.41
N ASN A 134 -5.83 -11.42 -10.23
CA ASN A 134 -6.31 -12.03 -8.99
C ASN A 134 -7.66 -11.53 -8.41
N LEU A 135 -8.54 -10.94 -9.22
CA LEU A 135 -9.83 -10.44 -8.76
C LEU A 135 -10.73 -11.62 -8.33
N GLY A 136 -11.12 -11.65 -7.06
CA GLY A 136 -12.02 -12.68 -6.54
C GLY A 136 -13.41 -12.59 -7.15
N VAL A 137 -13.85 -13.68 -7.76
CA VAL A 137 -15.15 -13.77 -8.44
C VAL A 137 -15.91 -15.01 -8.00
N ASN A 138 -17.24 -14.94 -8.11
CA ASN A 138 -18.18 -16.02 -7.87
C ASN A 138 -18.91 -16.39 -9.18
N PRO A 139 -19.60 -17.55 -9.25
CA PRO A 139 -20.44 -17.85 -10.39
C PRO A 139 -21.46 -16.73 -10.64
N GLY A 140 -21.54 -16.28 -11.88
CA GLY A 140 -22.35 -15.12 -12.24
C GLY A 140 -21.89 -14.40 -13.50
N ARG A 141 -22.55 -13.28 -13.78
CA ARG A 141 -22.25 -12.40 -14.91
C ARG A 141 -21.30 -11.29 -14.48
N TYR A 142 -20.31 -11.04 -15.32
CA TYR A 142 -19.40 -9.90 -15.25
C TYR A 142 -19.34 -9.22 -16.60
N THR A 143 -19.01 -7.93 -16.58
CA THR A 143 -18.86 -7.13 -17.80
C THR A 143 -17.45 -6.54 -17.81
N LEU A 144 -16.68 -6.86 -18.85
CA LEU A 144 -15.37 -6.26 -19.10
C LEU A 144 -15.58 -5.07 -20.05
N VAL A 145 -15.02 -3.92 -19.73
CA VAL A 145 -15.20 -2.70 -20.53
C VAL A 145 -13.83 -2.17 -20.95
N VAL A 146 -13.65 -1.98 -22.25
CA VAL A 146 -12.45 -1.37 -22.84
C VAL A 146 -12.80 0.00 -23.41
N ARG A 147 -11.99 1.02 -23.12
CA ARG A 147 -12.19 2.39 -23.63
C ARG A 147 -10.87 3.05 -23.95
N ALA A 148 -10.86 3.99 -24.88
CA ALA A 148 -9.78 4.97 -24.95
C ALA A 148 -9.93 6.00 -23.82
N LYS A 149 -8.84 6.26 -23.10
CA LYS A 149 -8.77 7.34 -22.12
C LYS A 149 -8.84 8.67 -22.86
N LYS A 150 -9.86 9.47 -22.55
CA LYS A 150 -9.97 10.81 -23.10
C LYS A 150 -8.76 11.66 -22.68
N PRO A 151 -8.05 12.31 -23.62
CA PRO A 151 -7.02 13.27 -23.25
C PRO A 151 -7.63 14.32 -22.32
N PRO A 152 -6.94 14.74 -21.24
CA PRO A 152 -7.45 15.81 -20.39
C PRO A 152 -7.78 17.01 -21.28
N THR A 153 -9.03 17.49 -21.22
CA THR A 153 -9.45 18.65 -22.01
C THR A 153 -8.51 19.79 -21.69
N ALA A 154 -7.71 20.21 -22.67
CA ALA A 154 -6.84 21.36 -22.50
C ALA A 154 -7.69 22.52 -21.98
N LYS A 155 -7.32 23.11 -20.84
CA LYS A 155 -7.94 24.36 -20.38
C LYS A 155 -7.90 25.32 -21.56
N PRO A 156 -9.02 25.96 -21.95
CA PRO A 156 -9.02 26.84 -23.10
C PRO A 156 -8.00 27.95 -22.86
N THR A 157 -6.87 27.88 -23.58
CA THR A 157 -5.92 28.97 -23.65
C THR A 157 -6.68 30.19 -24.17
N PRO A 158 -6.57 31.39 -23.56
CA PRO A 158 -7.26 32.56 -24.08
C PRO A 158 -6.70 32.83 -25.48
N THR A 159 -7.48 32.52 -26.51
CA THR A 159 -7.07 32.76 -27.89
C THR A 159 -7.05 34.27 -28.12
N LYS A 160 -5.89 34.81 -28.53
CA LYS A 160 -5.83 36.14 -29.10
C LYS A 160 -6.81 36.19 -30.29
N LYS A 161 -7.80 37.09 -30.22
CA LYS A 161 -8.73 37.38 -31.32
C LYS A 161 -7.92 37.61 -32.60
N GLY A 162 -8.09 36.74 -33.61
CA GLY A 162 -7.59 37.02 -34.96
C GLY A 162 -7.13 35.83 -35.82
N ALA A 163 -7.01 34.62 -35.30
CA ALA A 163 -6.63 33.48 -36.15
C ALA A 163 -7.86 32.85 -36.80
N LYS A 164 -7.94 32.90 -38.15
CA LYS A 164 -8.94 32.16 -38.93
C LYS A 164 -8.75 30.66 -38.68
N LYS A 165 -9.82 29.98 -38.24
CA LYS A 165 -9.87 28.52 -38.16
C LYS A 165 -9.76 27.95 -39.59
N PRO A 166 -8.87 27.01 -39.89
CA PRO A 166 -8.85 26.36 -41.20
C PRO A 166 -10.17 25.60 -41.42
N PRO A 167 -10.64 25.44 -42.67
CA PRO A 167 -11.78 24.58 -42.95
C PRO A 167 -11.45 23.15 -42.49
N ILE A 168 -12.33 22.59 -41.68
CA ILE A 168 -12.40 21.14 -41.45
C ILE A 168 -12.92 20.54 -42.75
N ASP A 169 -12.01 20.03 -43.59
CA ASP A 169 -12.38 19.14 -44.67
C ASP A 169 -12.95 17.87 -44.05
N ALA A 170 -14.24 17.63 -44.31
CA ALA A 170 -14.85 16.31 -44.15
C ALA A 170 -14.25 15.39 -45.22
N GLY A 171 -13.03 14.93 -44.97
CA GLY A 171 -12.30 13.99 -45.81
C GLY A 171 -12.79 12.57 -45.57
N VAL A 172 -13.25 11.94 -46.65
CA VAL A 172 -13.66 10.54 -46.79
C VAL A 172 -12.68 9.60 -46.06
N ALA A 173 -13.20 8.75 -45.18
CA ALA A 173 -12.47 7.68 -44.50
C ALA A 173 -11.91 6.69 -45.54
N GLY A 174 -10.59 6.77 -45.77
CA GLY A 174 -9.83 5.61 -46.25
C GLY A 174 -9.74 4.57 -45.15
N PRO A 175 -9.30 3.32 -45.44
CA PRO A 175 -9.31 2.24 -44.46
C PRO A 175 -8.50 2.68 -43.23
N THR A 176 -9.20 2.90 -42.12
CA THR A 176 -8.60 3.22 -40.85
C THR A 176 -7.84 1.97 -40.43
N ASN A 177 -6.51 2.03 -40.50
CA ASN A 177 -5.67 1.02 -39.87
C ASN A 177 -5.66 1.30 -38.35
N THR A 178 -6.85 1.34 -37.75
CA THR A 178 -7.05 1.42 -36.31
C THR A 178 -6.27 0.27 -35.71
N PRO A 179 -5.52 0.45 -34.62
CA PRO A 179 -4.81 -0.67 -34.02
C PRO A 179 -5.82 -1.65 -33.40
N VAL A 180 -5.49 -2.94 -33.39
CA VAL A 180 -6.29 -3.99 -32.74
C VAL A 180 -5.72 -4.22 -31.34
N TYR A 181 -6.57 -4.18 -30.33
CA TYR A 181 -6.21 -4.70 -29.01
C TYR A 181 -6.59 -6.18 -28.90
N GLU A 182 -5.95 -6.88 -27.98
CA GLU A 182 -6.31 -8.23 -27.57
C GLU A 182 -6.70 -8.21 -26.09
N LEU A 183 -7.86 -8.81 -25.78
CA LEU A 183 -8.39 -8.96 -24.44
C LEU A 183 -8.44 -10.44 -24.09
N THR A 184 -7.85 -10.81 -22.96
CA THR A 184 -7.93 -12.17 -22.42
C THR A 184 -8.42 -12.14 -20.98
N ALA A 185 -9.23 -13.13 -20.61
CA ALA A 185 -9.68 -13.36 -19.26
C ALA A 185 -9.55 -14.85 -18.94
N ARG A 186 -8.92 -15.15 -17.81
CA ARG A 186 -8.69 -16.50 -17.31
C ARG A 186 -9.08 -16.57 -15.84
N ILE A 187 -9.63 -17.70 -15.42
CA ILE A 187 -9.87 -17.99 -14.01
C ILE A 187 -8.87 -19.03 -13.53
N GLY A 188 -8.26 -18.79 -12.38
CA GLY A 188 -7.35 -19.72 -11.72
C GLY A 188 -7.79 -19.99 -10.29
N ALA A 189 -7.24 -21.06 -9.71
CA ALA A 189 -7.25 -21.20 -8.27
C ALA A 189 -6.32 -20.12 -7.67
N VAL A 190 -6.76 -19.47 -6.60
CA VAL A 190 -5.87 -18.59 -5.83
C VAL A 190 -4.78 -19.45 -5.21
N ALA A 191 -3.52 -19.14 -5.51
CA ALA A 191 -2.39 -19.86 -4.97
C ALA A 191 -2.33 -19.75 -3.43
N ALA A 192 -1.70 -20.72 -2.77
CA ALA A 192 -1.49 -20.64 -1.33
C ALA A 192 -0.70 -19.37 -1.00
N ASN A 193 -1.12 -18.66 0.05
CA ASN A 193 -0.56 -17.39 0.51
C ASN A 193 -0.57 -16.25 -0.54
N SER A 194 -1.28 -16.41 -1.65
CA SER A 194 -1.60 -15.27 -2.50
C SER A 194 -2.71 -14.44 -1.85
N GLU A 195 -2.68 -13.13 -2.04
CA GLU A 195 -3.78 -12.23 -1.69
C GLU A 195 -5.12 -12.70 -2.28
N ARG A 196 -6.22 -12.17 -1.77
CA ARG A 196 -7.58 -12.52 -2.17
C ARG A 196 -8.44 -11.29 -2.21
N GLU A 197 -8.65 -10.83 -3.43
CA GLU A 197 -9.50 -9.69 -3.68
C GLU A 197 -10.99 -10.00 -3.48
N PRO A 198 -11.81 -9.03 -3.05
CA PRO A 198 -11.42 -7.67 -2.66
C PRO A 198 -10.79 -7.64 -1.26
N ASP A 199 -9.63 -7.01 -1.10
CA ASP A 199 -8.96 -6.85 0.19
C ASP A 199 -8.56 -5.40 0.54
N ASP A 200 -9.13 -4.42 -0.18
CA ASP A 200 -9.02 -2.96 0.02
C ASP A 200 -9.35 -2.46 1.44
N ASP A 201 -10.05 -3.25 2.25
CA ASP A 201 -10.50 -2.86 3.58
C ASP A 201 -10.28 -3.91 4.68
N ARG A 202 -10.25 -3.43 5.92
CA ARG A 202 -9.94 -4.22 7.12
C ARG A 202 -10.92 -5.36 7.40
N GLY A 203 -12.15 -5.26 6.88
CA GLY A 203 -13.19 -6.27 7.00
C GLY A 203 -12.98 -7.44 6.04
N THR A 204 -12.22 -7.26 4.96
CA THR A 204 -11.89 -8.29 3.97
C THR A 204 -10.40 -8.63 3.90
N ALA A 205 -9.59 -8.04 4.78
CA ALA A 205 -8.16 -8.25 4.87
C ALA A 205 -7.73 -9.73 4.85
N ASN A 206 -6.66 -10.01 4.11
CA ASN A 206 -6.01 -11.33 4.07
C ASN A 206 -5.38 -11.68 5.41
N ASP A 207 -5.55 -12.92 5.87
CA ASP A 207 -4.82 -13.40 7.05
C ASP A 207 -3.34 -13.56 6.73
N LEU A 208 -2.48 -13.11 7.64
CA LEU A 208 -1.03 -13.26 7.57
C LEU A 208 -0.49 -13.75 8.91
N ILE A 209 0.44 -14.70 8.88
CA ILE A 209 1.05 -15.28 10.08
C ILE A 209 2.56 -15.00 10.02
N VAL A 210 3.16 -14.73 11.18
CA VAL A 210 4.61 -14.57 11.29
C VAL A 210 5.31 -15.87 10.86
N GLY A 211 6.32 -15.73 10.01
CA GLY A 211 7.04 -16.85 9.38
C GLY A 211 6.58 -17.15 7.96
N ASP A 212 5.37 -16.73 7.57
CA ASP A 212 4.87 -16.92 6.21
C ASP A 212 5.40 -15.86 5.24
N THR A 213 5.29 -16.17 3.96
CA THR A 213 5.47 -15.23 2.86
C THR A 213 4.17 -15.19 2.07
N ALA A 214 3.57 -14.01 2.00
CA ALA A 214 2.42 -13.72 1.16
C ALA A 214 2.87 -13.16 -0.20
N SER A 215 2.04 -13.35 -1.21
CA SER A 215 2.23 -12.80 -2.56
C SER A 215 1.04 -11.94 -2.92
N GLY A 216 1.27 -10.75 -3.46
CA GLY A 216 0.18 -9.86 -3.86
C GLY A 216 0.56 -8.96 -5.02
N PHE A 217 -0.39 -8.22 -5.57
CA PHE A 217 -0.21 -7.29 -6.66
C PHE A 217 -0.69 -5.91 -6.23
N VAL A 218 0.07 -4.87 -6.58
CA VAL A 218 -0.54 -3.54 -6.68
C VAL A 218 -1.27 -3.49 -8.02
N GLY A 219 -2.38 -4.18 -8.14
CA GLY A 219 -3.05 -4.57 -9.38
C GLY A 219 -3.66 -3.40 -10.15
N TRP A 220 -4.31 -2.45 -9.47
CA TRP A 220 -5.02 -1.35 -10.12
C TRP A 220 -4.84 0.02 -9.46
N VAL A 221 -5.44 1.06 -10.08
CA VAL A 221 -5.30 2.42 -9.56
C VAL A 221 -6.05 2.56 -8.24
N GLY A 222 -5.31 2.94 -7.20
CA GLY A 222 -5.86 3.12 -5.86
C GLY A 222 -6.00 1.82 -5.07
N ASP A 223 -5.40 0.73 -5.57
CA ASP A 223 -5.35 -0.56 -4.92
C ASP A 223 -4.66 -0.51 -3.55
N VAL A 224 -5.21 -1.26 -2.59
CA VAL A 224 -4.76 -1.27 -1.19
C VAL A 224 -4.87 -2.67 -0.62
N ASP A 225 -3.76 -3.38 -0.58
CA ASP A 225 -3.81 -4.75 -0.09
C ASP A 225 -3.71 -4.74 1.44
N VAL A 226 -4.80 -5.13 2.11
CA VAL A 226 -4.84 -5.16 3.58
C VAL A 226 -4.56 -6.58 4.07
N TYR A 227 -3.51 -6.73 4.87
CA TYR A 227 -3.19 -7.96 5.58
C TYR A 227 -3.43 -7.80 7.08
N LYS A 228 -3.95 -8.86 7.69
CA LYS A 228 -4.15 -9.00 9.13
C LYS A 228 -3.08 -9.92 9.70
N LEU A 229 -2.01 -9.33 10.20
CA LEU A 229 -0.89 -10.04 10.80
C LEU A 229 -1.25 -10.52 12.21
N SER A 230 -1.43 -11.83 12.38
CA SER A 230 -1.55 -12.44 13.71
C SER A 230 -0.22 -12.41 14.44
N VAL A 231 -0.24 -11.98 15.70
CA VAL A 231 0.95 -11.91 16.56
C VAL A 231 0.79 -12.71 17.86
N GLU A 232 -0.24 -13.55 17.91
CA GLU A 232 -0.55 -14.39 19.08
C GLU A 232 0.58 -15.40 19.40
N ALA A 233 1.29 -15.87 18.37
CA ALA A 233 2.41 -16.80 18.51
C ALA A 233 3.77 -16.10 18.71
N VAL A 234 3.84 -14.78 18.59
CA VAL A 234 5.10 -14.03 18.74
C VAL A 234 5.45 -13.95 20.21
N SER A 235 6.64 -14.40 20.57
CA SER A 235 7.14 -14.26 21.94
C SER A 235 7.24 -12.78 22.31
N ALA A 236 6.86 -12.42 23.54
CA ALA A 236 6.97 -11.04 24.04
C ALA A 236 8.41 -10.46 24.07
N LYS A 237 9.42 -11.31 23.80
CA LYS A 237 10.84 -10.92 23.70
C LYS A 237 11.34 -10.78 22.26
N ASN A 238 10.51 -11.12 21.28
CA ASN A 238 10.88 -11.14 19.88
C ASN A 238 10.28 -9.92 19.19
N ASN A 239 11.01 -9.41 18.20
CA ASN A 239 10.48 -8.47 17.24
C ASN A 239 10.19 -9.19 15.91
N VAL A 240 9.57 -8.48 14.98
CA VAL A 240 9.37 -8.95 13.62
C VAL A 240 10.06 -8.03 12.65
N ASP A 241 10.66 -8.60 11.62
CA ASP A 241 11.08 -7.87 10.45
C ASP A 241 10.02 -8.03 9.37
N LEU A 242 9.68 -6.95 8.68
CA LEU A 242 8.73 -6.93 7.57
C LEU A 242 9.45 -6.52 6.30
N GLU A 243 9.30 -7.31 5.25
CA GLU A 243 9.92 -7.05 3.95
C GLU A 243 8.90 -7.18 2.84
N VAL A 244 8.77 -6.14 2.03
CA VAL A 244 8.01 -6.15 0.76
C VAL A 244 9.00 -6.01 -0.39
N SER A 245 9.00 -6.99 -1.30
CA SER A 245 9.85 -6.91 -2.49
C SER A 245 9.49 -5.71 -3.36
N GLY A 246 10.48 -5.13 -4.03
CA GLY A 246 10.23 -4.01 -4.95
C GLY A 246 9.34 -4.42 -6.14
N VAL A 247 8.48 -3.51 -6.56
CA VAL A 247 7.60 -3.68 -7.74
C VAL A 247 8.02 -2.68 -8.80
N GLU A 248 8.36 -3.15 -10.01
CA GLU A 248 8.89 -2.31 -11.08
C GLU A 248 7.97 -1.11 -11.36
N GLY A 249 8.56 0.09 -11.39
CA GLY A 249 7.85 1.33 -11.67
C GLY A 249 6.96 1.86 -10.54
N VAL A 250 6.76 1.10 -9.47
CA VAL A 250 5.87 1.42 -8.35
C VAL A 250 6.70 1.87 -7.15
N ALA A 251 6.38 3.05 -6.59
CA ALA A 251 6.86 3.45 -5.28
C ALA A 251 5.87 2.92 -4.24
N LEU A 252 6.35 2.06 -3.34
CA LEU A 252 5.51 1.40 -2.34
C LEU A 252 5.33 2.29 -1.11
N THR A 253 4.19 2.14 -0.46
CA THR A 253 3.91 2.64 0.88
C THR A 253 3.39 1.48 1.71
N VAL A 254 3.97 1.26 2.89
CA VAL A 254 3.42 0.33 3.88
C VAL A 254 2.99 1.11 5.11
N GLU A 255 1.74 0.90 5.52
CA GLU A 255 1.22 1.38 6.79
C GLU A 255 1.01 0.21 7.74
N ILE A 256 1.49 0.36 8.97
CA ILE A 256 1.26 -0.59 10.05
C ILE A 256 0.29 0.06 11.02
N ALA A 257 -0.81 -0.62 11.33
CA ALA A 257 -1.86 -0.11 12.21
C ALA A 257 -2.25 -1.14 13.28
N ASP A 258 -2.74 -0.67 14.43
CA ASP A 258 -3.25 -1.56 15.48
C ASP A 258 -4.57 -2.23 15.08
N ALA A 259 -5.14 -3.08 15.94
CA ALA A 259 -6.39 -3.79 15.66
C ALA A 259 -7.63 -2.86 15.52
N LEU A 260 -7.58 -1.63 16.03
CA LEU A 260 -8.61 -0.59 15.81
C LEU A 260 -8.30 0.23 14.55
N GLY A 261 -7.10 0.01 14.01
CA GLY A 261 -6.46 0.60 12.87
C GLY A 261 -6.12 2.07 13.02
N LYS A 262 -5.65 2.43 14.21
CA LYS A 262 -4.79 3.60 14.38
C LYS A 262 -3.42 3.28 13.78
N VAL A 263 -2.95 4.16 12.89
CA VAL A 263 -1.63 4.00 12.26
C VAL A 263 -0.51 4.16 13.31
N LEU A 264 0.36 3.16 13.35
CA LEU A 264 1.55 3.06 14.20
C LEU A 264 2.81 3.51 13.47
N MET A 265 2.91 3.24 12.17
CA MET A 265 4.06 3.60 11.35
C MET A 265 3.67 3.70 9.88
N THR A 266 4.44 4.47 9.11
CA THR A 266 4.35 4.50 7.65
C THR A 266 5.74 4.56 7.04
N ARG A 267 6.06 3.60 6.16
CA ARG A 267 7.28 3.61 5.35
C ARG A 267 6.95 3.79 3.88
N LYS A 268 7.87 4.41 3.15
CA LYS A 268 7.73 4.69 1.72
C LYS A 268 9.03 4.44 1.00
N THR A 269 8.94 3.94 -0.22
CA THR A 269 10.11 3.68 -1.07
C THR A 269 10.12 4.56 -2.32
N GLY A 270 11.28 4.63 -2.98
CA GLY A 270 11.35 5.06 -4.36
C GLY A 270 10.77 3.99 -5.30
N LYS A 271 10.53 4.37 -6.56
CA LYS A 271 9.99 3.44 -7.57
C LYS A 271 10.89 2.22 -7.75
N GLY A 272 10.32 1.01 -7.71
CA GLY A 272 11.05 -0.25 -7.90
C GLY A 272 11.88 -0.71 -6.69
N ALA A 273 11.99 0.10 -5.64
CA ALA A 273 12.78 -0.26 -4.47
C ALA A 273 11.97 -1.12 -3.49
N PRO A 274 12.59 -2.12 -2.84
CA PRO A 274 11.95 -2.89 -1.78
C PRO A 274 11.67 -2.00 -0.56
N LEU A 275 10.65 -2.36 0.21
CA LEU A 275 10.30 -1.73 1.47
C LEU A 275 10.65 -2.67 2.61
N ILE A 276 11.42 -2.19 3.57
CA ILE A 276 11.88 -2.98 4.71
C ILE A 276 11.55 -2.23 5.99
N VAL A 277 11.10 -2.96 7.02
CA VAL A 277 10.97 -2.51 8.40
C VAL A 277 11.72 -3.51 9.27
N ARG A 278 12.70 -3.05 10.03
CA ARG A 278 13.46 -3.88 10.95
C ARG A 278 12.99 -3.68 12.38
N GLY A 279 13.01 -4.76 13.15
CA GLY A 279 12.82 -4.67 14.59
C GLY A 279 11.47 -4.13 15.06
N LEU A 280 10.41 -4.34 14.29
CA LEU A 280 9.05 -3.98 14.69
C LEU A 280 8.66 -4.78 15.93
N VAL A 281 8.35 -4.09 17.03
CA VAL A 281 7.72 -4.68 18.20
C VAL A 281 6.21 -4.62 18.00
N PRO A 282 5.52 -5.75 17.72
CA PRO A 282 4.09 -5.75 17.47
C PRO A 282 3.31 -5.68 18.79
N PHE A 283 3.46 -4.58 19.53
CA PHE A 283 2.83 -4.40 20.83
C PHE A 283 1.30 -4.43 20.74
N VAL A 284 0.69 -5.38 21.44
CA VAL A 284 -0.76 -5.47 21.58
C VAL A 284 -1.15 -5.07 23.01
N PRO A 285 -1.92 -3.98 23.20
CA PRO A 285 -2.43 -3.63 24.52
C PRO A 285 -3.24 -4.78 25.14
N SER A 286 -3.21 -4.92 26.47
CA SER A 286 -4.00 -5.93 27.15
C SER A 286 -5.50 -5.77 26.84
N GLY A 287 -6.15 -6.85 26.42
CA GLY A 287 -7.56 -6.86 26.03
C GLY A 287 -7.83 -6.44 24.58
N SER A 288 -6.81 -6.00 23.82
CA SER A 288 -6.92 -5.80 22.38
C SER A 288 -6.80 -7.13 21.62
N PRO A 289 -7.41 -7.24 20.42
CA PRO A 289 -7.18 -8.39 19.55
C PRO A 289 -5.69 -8.56 19.19
N PRO A 290 -5.15 -9.80 19.13
CA PRO A 290 -3.73 -10.07 18.97
C PRO A 290 -3.27 -9.99 17.51
N PHE A 291 -3.59 -8.89 16.83
CA PHE A 291 -3.18 -8.68 15.44
C PHE A 291 -2.92 -7.20 15.12
N HIS A 292 -2.15 -6.99 14.05
CA HIS A 292 -1.94 -5.70 13.42
C HIS A 292 -2.45 -5.75 11.98
N TYR A 293 -2.83 -4.60 11.44
CA TYR A 293 -3.05 -4.46 10.01
C TYR A 293 -1.78 -3.96 9.32
N ILE A 294 -1.40 -4.62 8.23
CA ILE A 294 -0.37 -4.17 7.30
C ILE A 294 -1.10 -3.78 6.01
N LEU A 295 -0.95 -2.53 5.58
CA LEU A 295 -1.55 -2.05 4.34
C LEU A 295 -0.43 -1.81 3.33
N VAL A 296 -0.44 -2.51 2.21
CA VAL A 296 0.48 -2.31 1.09
C VAL A 296 -0.21 -1.43 0.05
N LYS A 297 0.47 -0.39 -0.44
CA LYS A 297 -0.06 0.56 -1.43
C LYS A 297 1.03 0.93 -2.43
N GLY A 298 0.64 1.35 -3.63
CA GLY A 298 1.54 1.91 -4.62
C GLY A 298 1.12 3.28 -5.14
N THR A 299 2.09 4.09 -5.58
CA THR A 299 1.78 5.35 -6.30
C THR A 299 1.24 5.12 -7.71
N SER A 300 1.39 3.90 -8.21
CA SER A 300 1.02 3.41 -9.54
C SER A 300 0.72 1.92 -9.42
N SER A 301 0.02 1.34 -10.40
CA SER A 301 -0.24 -0.10 -10.44
C SER A 301 0.71 -0.86 -11.35
N ASN A 302 0.86 -2.15 -11.07
CA ASN A 302 1.58 -3.13 -11.85
C ASN A 302 0.94 -4.51 -11.65
N HIS A 303 0.12 -4.93 -12.61
CA HIS A 303 -0.52 -6.25 -12.62
C HIS A 303 0.41 -7.38 -13.10
N GLU A 304 1.61 -7.04 -13.59
CA GLU A 304 2.52 -8.01 -14.21
C GLU A 304 3.52 -8.59 -13.20
N THR A 305 3.76 -7.89 -12.08
CA THR A 305 4.75 -8.30 -11.06
C THR A 305 4.09 -8.36 -9.69
N ALA A 306 3.91 -9.57 -9.17
CA ALA A 306 3.53 -9.77 -7.79
C ALA A 306 4.69 -9.39 -6.85
N TYR A 307 4.42 -8.63 -5.79
CA TYR A 307 5.35 -8.51 -4.68
C TYR A 307 5.26 -9.74 -3.76
N GLN A 308 6.32 -9.93 -2.98
CA GLN A 308 6.34 -10.84 -1.85
C GLN A 308 6.37 -10.01 -0.56
N LEU A 309 5.46 -10.30 0.38
CA LEU A 309 5.43 -9.77 1.73
C LEU A 309 5.87 -10.88 2.69
N ARG A 310 7.03 -10.69 3.31
CA ARG A 310 7.63 -11.63 4.27
C ARG A 310 7.65 -11.04 5.66
N VAL A 311 7.21 -11.81 6.65
CA VAL A 311 7.28 -11.42 8.06
C VAL A 311 8.12 -12.42 8.82
N LEU A 312 9.26 -11.99 9.34
CA LEU A 312 10.23 -12.85 10.00
C LEU A 312 10.26 -12.55 11.50
N GLU A 313 10.09 -13.58 12.33
CA GLU A 313 10.36 -13.44 13.76
C GLU A 313 11.87 -13.37 13.99
N LYS A 314 12.28 -12.44 14.85
CA LYS A 314 13.69 -12.23 15.19
C LYS A 314 13.84 -12.10 16.70
N VAL A 315 14.85 -12.81 17.22
CA VAL A 315 15.23 -12.72 18.62
C VAL A 315 16.05 -11.46 18.81
N THR A 316 15.61 -10.60 19.72
CA THR A 316 16.19 -9.27 19.92
C THR A 316 17.05 -9.26 21.18
N GLY A 317 18.27 -8.74 21.04
CA GLY A 317 19.11 -8.44 22.19
C GLY A 317 18.54 -7.26 22.99
N PRO A 318 18.90 -7.13 24.29
CA PRO A 318 18.38 -6.06 25.12
C PRO A 318 18.85 -4.67 24.65
N ASP A 319 19.99 -4.59 23.96
CA ASP A 319 20.57 -3.35 23.42
C ASP A 319 20.07 -2.99 22.02
N ALA A 320 19.25 -3.82 21.37
CA ALA A 320 18.79 -3.52 20.02
C ALA A 320 17.64 -2.52 20.03
N GLU A 321 17.57 -1.72 18.97
CA GLU A 321 16.46 -0.82 18.73
C GLU A 321 15.11 -1.56 18.63
N ALA A 322 14.04 -0.79 18.83
CA ALA A 322 12.68 -1.28 18.72
C ALA A 322 11.79 -0.25 18.02
N GLU A 323 11.15 -0.70 16.94
CA GLU A 323 10.18 0.06 16.17
C GLU A 323 8.75 -0.19 16.68
N PRO A 324 7.80 0.77 16.58
CA PRO A 324 7.92 2.07 15.92
C PRO A 324 8.53 3.16 16.82
N ASN A 325 9.56 3.85 16.36
CA ASN A 325 10.21 4.97 17.05
C ASN A 325 10.37 6.24 16.17
N ASP A 326 9.74 6.26 14.98
CA ASP A 326 9.81 7.31 13.95
C ASP A 326 9.46 8.76 14.37
N THR A 327 8.96 8.95 15.59
CA THR A 327 8.41 10.23 16.07
C THR A 327 8.82 10.47 17.52
N ALA A 328 8.94 11.74 17.91
CA ALA A 328 9.27 12.12 19.28
C ALA A 328 8.29 11.51 20.31
N GLU A 329 7.00 11.40 19.96
CA GLU A 329 5.96 10.83 20.83
C GLU A 329 6.09 9.31 21.01
N ARG A 330 6.79 8.62 20.10
CA ARG A 330 7.05 7.18 20.14
C ARG A 330 8.52 6.85 20.36
N ALA A 331 9.32 7.82 20.78
CA ALA A 331 10.74 7.64 21.01
C ALA A 331 11.00 6.40 21.89
N MET A 332 11.90 5.52 21.44
CA MET A 332 12.28 4.33 22.18
C MET A 332 12.93 4.74 23.50
N PRO A 333 12.38 4.35 24.67
CA PRO A 333 13.00 4.68 25.95
C PRO A 333 14.32 3.93 26.12
N VAL A 334 15.39 4.68 26.39
CA VAL A 334 16.71 4.13 26.72
C VAL A 334 16.79 3.95 28.23
N PRO A 335 16.97 2.71 28.75
CA PRO A 335 17.10 2.48 30.19
C PRO A 335 18.31 3.22 30.80
N PRO A 336 18.28 3.65 32.08
CA PRO A 336 19.38 4.37 32.71
C PRO A 336 20.72 3.62 32.75
N ASP A 337 20.68 2.29 32.80
CA ASP A 337 21.84 1.40 32.79
C ASP A 337 22.30 1.01 31.37
N ARG A 338 21.58 1.46 30.34
CA ARG A 338 21.92 1.19 28.94
C ARG A 338 22.96 2.19 28.45
N THR A 339 24.16 1.71 28.19
CA THR A 339 25.25 2.52 27.64
C THR A 339 25.45 2.33 26.14
N VAL A 340 24.87 1.29 25.55
CA VAL A 340 24.97 0.98 24.12
C VAL A 340 23.59 0.70 23.53
N VAL A 341 23.32 1.18 22.32
CA VAL A 341 22.15 0.80 21.52
C VAL A 341 22.57 0.45 20.11
N HIS A 342 22.09 -0.69 19.59
CA HIS A 342 22.33 -1.14 18.22
C HIS A 342 21.12 -0.79 17.36
N GLY A 343 21.33 0.15 16.44
CA GLY A 343 20.33 0.62 15.51
C GLY A 343 20.53 0.10 14.09
N SER A 344 19.43 0.03 13.36
CA SER A 344 19.34 -0.24 11.94
C SER A 344 18.69 0.97 11.29
N TRP A 345 18.85 1.06 9.98
CA TRP A 345 18.23 2.12 9.22
C TRP A 345 17.73 1.58 7.90
N THR A 346 16.55 2.04 7.49
CA THR A 346 15.97 1.79 6.16
C THR A 346 15.54 3.10 5.50
N PRO A 347 15.36 3.16 4.16
CA PRO A 347 14.89 4.38 3.50
C PRO A 347 13.60 4.95 4.11
N GLY A 348 13.69 6.21 4.56
CA GLY A 348 12.59 6.92 5.21
C GLY A 348 12.52 6.74 6.72
N ASP A 349 13.48 6.05 7.32
CA ASP A 349 13.62 5.80 8.76
C ASP A 349 14.21 6.97 9.55
N VAL A 350 13.60 7.23 10.72
CA VAL A 350 13.90 8.35 11.61
C VAL A 350 13.82 7.89 13.06
N ASP A 351 14.91 7.40 13.61
CA ASP A 351 14.89 6.93 14.98
C ASP A 351 14.85 8.06 16.01
N PHE A 352 13.91 7.99 16.95
CA PHE A 352 13.94 8.76 18.18
C PHE A 352 14.20 7.85 19.38
N TYR A 353 15.15 8.25 20.23
CA TYR A 353 15.48 7.61 21.49
C TYR A 353 15.22 8.59 22.65
N ALA A 354 14.43 8.19 23.65
CA ALA A 354 14.19 8.98 24.84
C ALA A 354 15.25 8.66 25.89
N LEU A 355 16.08 9.66 26.21
CA LEU A 355 17.13 9.53 27.23
C LEU A 355 16.52 9.53 28.64
N PRO A 356 17.16 8.87 29.61
CA PRO A 356 16.73 8.88 31.02
C PRO A 356 16.54 10.30 31.57
N VAL A 357 15.42 10.53 32.25
CA VAL A 357 15.17 11.79 32.97
C VAL A 357 15.86 11.71 34.34
N GLU A 358 16.82 12.59 34.55
CA GLU A 358 17.62 12.63 35.79
C GLU A 358 17.23 13.78 36.71
N GLN A 359 17.37 13.58 38.03
CA GLN A 359 17.04 14.59 39.04
C GLN A 359 18.11 15.68 39.20
N ALA A 360 19.31 15.45 38.68
CA ALA A 360 20.40 16.41 38.64
C ALA A 360 20.67 16.81 37.18
N ALA A 361 21.11 18.05 36.99
CA ALA A 361 21.61 18.46 35.69
C ALA A 361 22.87 17.65 35.35
N ARG A 362 23.00 17.23 34.09
CA ARG A 362 24.13 16.43 33.62
C ARG A 362 24.57 16.87 32.24
N SER A 363 25.82 16.56 31.90
CA SER A 363 26.28 16.57 30.51
C SER A 363 26.18 15.15 29.98
N VAL A 364 25.66 14.96 28.78
CA VAL A 364 25.64 13.65 28.11
C VAL A 364 26.59 13.71 26.92
N GLU A 365 27.50 12.75 26.83
CA GLU A 365 28.29 12.49 25.64
C GLU A 365 27.68 11.31 24.88
N ILE A 366 27.44 11.53 23.59
CA ILE A 366 26.87 10.54 22.68
C ILE A 366 27.85 10.37 21.53
N THR A 367 28.22 9.13 21.26
CA THR A 367 28.99 8.73 20.09
C THR A 367 28.11 7.80 19.25
N ILE A 368 28.08 8.02 17.94
CA ILE A 368 27.35 7.17 17.00
C ILE A 368 28.36 6.67 15.98
N GLN A 369 28.57 5.37 15.93
CA GLN A 369 29.44 4.72 14.97
C GLN A 369 28.59 4.09 13.86
N PRO A 370 28.57 4.66 12.64
CA PRO A 370 27.85 4.03 11.53
C PRO A 370 28.52 2.74 11.09
N GLY A 371 27.71 1.78 10.64
CA GLY A 371 28.16 0.57 9.96
C GLY A 371 28.29 0.78 8.46
N GLY A 372 29.40 0.30 7.88
CA GLY A 372 29.62 0.32 6.43
C GLY A 372 29.66 1.73 5.86
N ASP A 373 28.84 2.00 4.85
CA ASP A 373 28.74 3.29 4.16
C ASP A 373 27.57 4.17 4.63
N THR A 374 26.95 3.80 5.76
CA THR A 374 25.86 4.55 6.38
C THR A 374 26.35 5.94 6.78
N ASP A 375 25.65 6.97 6.33
CA ASP A 375 25.86 8.39 6.67
C ASP A 375 24.76 8.82 7.63
N VAL A 376 25.11 8.96 8.91
CA VAL A 376 24.17 9.31 9.97
C VAL A 376 24.20 10.81 10.24
N THR A 377 23.07 11.36 10.63
CA THR A 377 22.98 12.70 11.22
C THR A 377 22.18 12.61 12.50
N ALA A 378 22.64 13.30 13.54
CA ALA A 378 22.02 13.24 14.85
C ALA A 378 21.76 14.61 15.45
N GLU A 379 20.70 14.70 16.26
CA GLU A 379 20.31 15.89 17.01
C GLU A 379 19.94 15.50 18.44
N VAL A 380 20.40 16.26 19.44
CA VAL A 380 19.88 16.16 20.82
C VAL A 380 18.84 17.27 21.02
N ILE A 381 17.64 16.86 21.40
CA ILE A 381 16.48 17.72 21.62
C ILE A 381 16.15 17.71 23.11
N VAL A 382 16.15 18.87 23.76
CA VAL A 382 15.76 19.03 25.17
C VAL A 382 14.55 19.94 25.25
N ASP A 383 13.48 19.46 25.89
CA ASP A 383 12.19 20.16 26.04
C ASP A 383 11.69 20.75 24.70
N GLY A 384 11.83 19.98 23.62
CA GLY A 384 11.40 20.33 22.26
C GLY A 384 12.36 21.25 21.49
N LYS A 385 13.53 21.58 22.02
CA LYS A 385 14.54 22.42 21.35
C LYS A 385 15.79 21.63 21.03
N VAL A 386 16.26 21.70 19.77
CA VAL A 386 17.57 21.15 19.39
C VAL A 386 18.67 21.95 20.08
N ILE A 387 19.48 21.30 20.91
CA ILE A 387 20.59 21.94 21.64
C ILE A 387 21.97 21.47 21.19
N ALA A 388 22.05 20.31 20.54
CA ALA A 388 23.27 19.78 19.94
C ALA A 388 22.96 19.11 18.60
N LYS A 389 23.91 19.16 17.68
CA LYS A 389 23.85 18.48 16.38
C LYS A 389 25.20 17.80 16.14
N GLY A 390 25.17 16.67 15.42
CA GLY A 390 26.38 16.02 14.93
C GLY A 390 27.18 16.91 13.98
N GLU A 391 28.44 16.57 13.80
CA GLU A 391 29.39 17.28 12.94
C GLU A 391 29.17 16.98 11.45
N ARG A 392 28.46 15.90 11.13
CA ARG A 392 28.14 15.45 9.77
C ARG A 392 29.41 15.24 8.94
N GLN A 393 30.25 14.31 9.39
CA GLN A 393 31.55 14.02 8.79
C GLN A 393 31.46 13.15 7.51
N GLY A 394 30.25 12.68 7.18
CA GLY A 394 29.94 11.92 5.97
C GLY A 394 29.93 10.40 6.19
N LYS A 395 29.84 9.65 5.08
CA LYS A 395 29.64 8.19 5.08
C LYS A 395 30.65 7.45 5.97
N GLY A 396 30.13 6.61 6.87
CA GLY A 396 30.91 5.75 7.75
C GLY A 396 31.67 6.47 8.87
N ALA A 397 31.60 7.81 8.94
CA ALA A 397 32.31 8.59 9.93
C ALA A 397 31.55 8.60 11.26
N GLU A 398 32.30 8.52 12.36
CA GLU A 398 31.75 8.63 13.71
C GLU A 398 31.16 10.03 13.94
N GLU A 399 29.96 10.09 14.52
CA GLU A 399 29.35 11.34 14.99
C GLU A 399 29.50 11.44 16.51
N ARG A 400 29.94 12.60 17.01
CA ARG A 400 30.03 12.88 18.45
C ARG A 400 29.22 14.11 18.83
N LEU A 401 28.45 14.00 19.90
CA LEU A 401 27.61 15.06 20.44
C LEU A 401 27.85 15.21 21.94
N THR A 402 27.77 16.44 22.43
CA THR A 402 27.74 16.75 23.85
C THR A 402 26.58 17.68 24.14
N ALA A 403 25.76 17.34 25.13
CA ALA A 403 24.55 18.07 25.45
C ALA A 403 24.37 18.24 26.96
N ALA A 404 24.16 19.48 27.41
CA ALA A 404 23.78 19.77 28.78
C ALA A 404 22.27 19.56 28.95
N VAL A 405 21.88 18.59 29.78
CA VAL A 405 20.49 18.23 30.08
C VAL A 405 20.16 18.73 31.49
N PRO A 406 19.22 19.69 31.65
CA PRO A 406 18.78 20.16 32.96
C PRO A 406 18.10 19.05 33.78
N ALA A 407 18.11 19.20 35.10
CA ALA A 407 17.37 18.34 36.01
C ALA A 407 15.87 18.29 35.64
N GLY A 408 15.33 17.08 35.51
CA GLY A 408 13.91 16.84 35.21
C GLY A 408 13.49 17.14 33.76
N ALA A 409 14.41 17.57 32.89
CA ALA A 409 14.09 17.86 31.50
C ALA A 409 13.87 16.58 30.68
N THR A 410 13.01 16.66 29.66
CA THR A 410 12.87 15.57 28.68
C THR A 410 13.91 15.74 27.59
N ALA A 411 14.74 14.71 27.37
CA ALA A 411 15.77 14.71 26.34
C ALA A 411 15.56 13.57 25.34
N LEU A 412 15.64 13.89 24.05
CA LEU A 412 15.56 12.93 22.95
C LEU A 412 16.85 13.00 22.13
N LEU A 413 17.33 11.84 21.69
CA LEU A 413 18.27 11.72 20.58
C LEU A 413 17.47 11.37 19.33
N LYS A 414 17.57 12.21 18.30
CA LYS A 414 17.03 11.92 16.98
C LYS A 414 18.15 11.53 16.05
N ILE A 415 18.01 10.43 15.34
CA ILE A 415 18.91 9.98 14.29
C ILE A 415 18.15 9.91 12.98
N THR A 416 18.79 10.33 11.90
CA THR A 416 18.39 9.99 10.53
C THR A 416 19.63 9.52 9.80
N ALA A 417 19.50 8.58 8.88
CA ALA A 417 20.64 8.14 8.09
C ALA A 417 20.32 8.04 6.61
N THR A 418 21.35 7.79 5.82
CA THR A 418 21.27 7.34 4.42
C THR A 418 22.37 6.34 4.14
N ALA A 419 22.18 5.40 3.22
CA ALA A 419 23.23 4.52 2.71
C ALA A 419 23.08 4.34 1.20
N ASN A 420 24.10 3.83 0.51
CA ASN A 420 23.92 3.43 -0.91
C ASN A 420 23.10 2.13 -1.00
N SER A 421 23.16 1.33 0.05
CA SER A 421 22.35 0.12 0.23
C SER A 421 20.92 0.48 0.67
N ALA A 422 19.97 -0.46 0.52
CA ALA A 422 18.61 -0.30 1.01
C ALA A 422 18.50 -0.41 2.55
N GLU A 423 19.62 -0.64 3.22
CA GLU A 423 19.72 -0.78 4.67
C GLU A 423 21.05 -0.20 5.19
N GLY A 424 21.07 0.18 6.45
CA GLY A 424 22.25 0.62 7.19
C GLY A 424 22.18 0.18 8.64
N THR A 425 23.27 0.36 9.38
CA THR A 425 23.30 0.13 10.82
C THR A 425 24.12 1.22 11.50
N TYR A 426 23.95 1.39 12.80
CA TYR A 426 24.78 2.26 13.61
C TYR A 426 24.76 1.80 15.07
N ASP A 427 25.85 2.05 15.79
CA ASP A 427 25.94 1.77 17.21
C ASP A 427 26.02 3.09 17.97
N ILE A 428 25.11 3.30 18.92
CA ILE A 428 25.11 4.45 19.81
C ILE A 428 25.82 4.05 21.10
N SER A 429 26.79 4.85 21.54
CA SER A 429 27.36 4.79 22.89
C SER A 429 27.03 6.07 23.64
N MET A 430 26.53 5.93 24.87
CA MET A 430 26.13 7.05 25.73
C MET A 430 26.82 6.95 27.07
N GLN A 431 27.36 8.07 27.54
CA GLN A 431 27.98 8.18 28.86
C GLN A 431 27.74 9.57 29.45
N ASP A 432 27.85 9.69 30.77
CA ASP A 432 27.90 11.00 31.41
C ASP A 432 29.19 11.70 30.98
N GLY A 433 29.03 12.90 30.43
CA GLY A 433 30.14 13.78 30.11
C GLY A 433 30.77 14.35 31.38
N PRO A 434 31.98 14.96 31.26
CA PRO A 434 32.58 15.66 32.38
C PRO A 434 31.61 16.72 32.90
N ALA A 435 31.52 16.86 34.23
CA ALA A 435 30.78 17.94 34.85
C ALA A 435 31.25 19.26 34.22
N GLY A 436 30.33 20.02 33.64
CA GLY A 436 30.65 21.32 33.04
C GLY A 436 31.36 22.22 34.06
N PRO A 437 32.21 23.15 33.59
CA PRO A 437 32.93 24.08 34.46
C PRO A 437 32.01 24.95 35.31
#